data_AF-A0A2N2HFR2-F1
#
_entry.id   AF-A0A2N2HFR2-F1
#
_cell.length_a   1.000
_cell.length_b   1.000
_cell.length_c   1.000
_cell.angle_alpha   90.00
_cell.angle_beta   90.00
_cell.angle_gamma   90.00
#
_symmetry.space_group_name_H-M   'P 1'
#
loop_
_entity.id
_entity.type
_entity.pdbx_description
1 polymer ?
#
loop_
_entity_poly.entity_id
_entity_poly.type
_entity_poly.pdbx_seq_one_letter_code
_entity_poly.pdbx_strand_id
1 'polypeptide(L)'
;MPFCVGIDENGLGPQLGPLIVTAVAARATQDAARRMTQDPRSFLHERLADSKKLVSHQHVVLGEAWARTLGGAARDPDHLVRRLTLEPMEALQARCPPAALPQCWSTDGERFRASDVALGQAREDLEHLGELGVDVVWVRCSITCVLRMNEARHAGVGRLDLDLRSMEALLVAAREYAGEE
;
A
#
# COMPACT_ATOMS: atom_id res chain seq x y z
N MET A 1 -16.88 15.36 6.29
CA MET A 1 -15.66 15.54 5.48
C MET A 1 -15.68 14.54 4.34
N PRO A 2 -15.47 14.94 3.07
CA PRO A 2 -15.34 13.98 1.97
C PRO A 2 -14.30 12.89 2.29
N PHE A 3 -14.63 11.66 1.91
CA PHE A 3 -13.76 10.50 2.00
C PHE A 3 -13.15 10.26 0.62
N CYS A 4 -11.83 10.34 0.53
CA CYS A 4 -11.08 10.19 -0.71
C CYS A 4 -10.19 8.95 -0.61
N VAL A 5 -10.12 8.16 -1.69
CA VAL A 5 -9.28 6.96 -1.75
C VAL A 5 -8.29 7.12 -2.90
N GLY A 6 -7.01 6.99 -2.60
CA GLY A 6 -5.94 6.85 -3.59
C GLY A 6 -5.51 5.39 -3.68
N ILE A 7 -5.36 4.86 -4.90
CA ILE A 7 -4.98 3.47 -5.15
C ILE A 7 -3.90 3.44 -6.23
N ASP A 8 -2.87 2.64 -6.02
CA ASP A 8 -1.75 2.47 -6.96
C ASP A 8 -1.18 1.06 -6.89
N GLU A 9 -0.54 0.60 -7.97
CA GLU A 9 0.03 -0.74 -8.10
C GLU A 9 1.56 -0.77 -8.22
N ASN A 10 2.17 -1.80 -7.63
CA ASN A 10 3.59 -2.09 -7.73
C ASN A 10 3.81 -3.55 -8.13
N GLY A 11 4.70 -3.79 -9.08
CA GLY A 11 5.05 -5.13 -9.53
C GLY A 11 5.50 -5.16 -10.98
N LEU A 12 6.48 -6.02 -11.29
CA LEU A 12 7.01 -6.20 -12.65
C LEU A 12 6.11 -7.12 -13.51
N GLY A 13 4.95 -7.51 -13.00
CA GLY A 13 4.02 -8.43 -13.66
C GLY A 13 4.44 -9.90 -13.50
N PRO A 14 3.93 -10.81 -14.33
CA PRO A 14 4.00 -12.27 -14.11
C PRO A 14 5.41 -12.89 -14.15
N GLN A 15 6.45 -12.09 -14.40
CA GLN A 15 7.82 -12.57 -14.55
C GLN A 15 8.58 -12.65 -13.24
N LEU A 16 8.45 -11.66 -12.34
CA LEU A 16 9.20 -11.58 -11.10
C LEU A 16 8.40 -10.86 -10.00
N GLY A 17 8.20 -11.56 -8.88
CA GLY A 17 7.55 -11.00 -7.68
C GLY A 17 6.03 -10.86 -7.78
N PRO A 18 5.35 -10.67 -6.64
CA PRO A 18 3.91 -10.45 -6.64
C PRO A 18 3.54 -9.09 -7.26
N LEU A 19 2.29 -8.97 -7.69
CA LEU A 19 1.62 -7.69 -7.83
C LEU A 19 1.10 -7.27 -6.45
N ILE A 20 1.41 -6.05 -6.04
CA ILE A 20 0.90 -5.43 -4.81
C ILE A 20 0.14 -4.17 -5.20
N VAL A 21 -1.15 -4.13 -4.88
CA VAL A 21 -1.97 -2.93 -5.04
C VAL A 21 -2.20 -2.34 -3.67
N THR A 22 -1.93 -1.06 -3.47
CA THR A 22 -2.07 -0.39 -2.18
C THR A 22 -3.12 0.70 -2.29
N ALA A 23 -4.00 0.78 -1.31
CA ALA A 23 -5.01 1.81 -1.18
C ALA A 23 -4.86 2.55 0.15
N VAL A 24 -4.96 3.87 0.08
CA VAL A 24 -4.96 4.78 1.24
C VAL A 24 -6.23 5.61 1.15
N ALA A 25 -6.98 5.68 2.25
CA ALA A 25 -8.14 6.55 2.36
C ALA A 25 -7.92 7.65 3.39
N ALA A 26 -8.41 8.84 3.05
CA ALA A 26 -8.32 10.02 3.87
C ALA A 26 -9.65 10.76 3.96
N ARG A 27 -9.92 11.35 5.12
CA ARG A 27 -10.97 12.35 5.32
C ARG A 27 -10.36 13.72 5.04
N ALA A 28 -10.90 14.42 4.05
CA ALA A 28 -10.43 15.75 3.70
C ALA A 28 -11.49 16.82 4.04
N THR A 29 -11.06 18.03 4.40
CA THR A 29 -11.95 19.20 4.34
C THR A 29 -12.33 19.48 2.88
N GLN A 30 -13.43 20.19 2.63
CA GLN A 30 -13.81 20.55 1.25
C GLN A 30 -12.72 21.38 0.56
N ASP A 31 -12.07 22.29 1.28
CA ASP A 31 -10.97 23.10 0.73
C ASP A 31 -9.70 22.27 0.50
N ALA A 32 -9.39 21.29 1.34
CA ALA A 32 -8.27 20.38 1.11
C ALA A 32 -8.53 19.49 -0.11
N ALA A 33 -9.70 18.87 -0.21
CA ALA A 33 -10.09 18.06 -1.37
C ALA A 33 -10.01 18.85 -2.68
N ARG A 34 -10.51 20.10 -2.68
CA ARG A 34 -10.38 21.00 -3.84
C ARG A 34 -8.92 21.27 -4.20
N ARG A 35 -8.08 21.61 -3.22
CA ARG A 35 -6.64 21.89 -3.44
C ARG A 35 -5.89 20.66 -3.96
N MET A 36 -6.15 19.45 -3.43
CA MET A 36 -5.53 18.21 -3.90
C MET A 36 -5.80 17.95 -5.39
N THR A 37 -7.00 18.32 -5.88
CA THR A 37 -7.36 18.17 -7.30
C THR A 37 -6.83 19.28 -8.21
N GLN A 38 -6.62 20.50 -7.68
CA GLN A 38 -6.32 21.69 -8.48
C GLN A 38 -4.83 22.06 -8.49
N ASP A 39 -4.12 21.85 -7.39
CA ASP A 39 -2.68 22.11 -7.27
C ASP A 39 -2.01 21.07 -6.34
N PRO A 40 -1.62 19.91 -6.88
CA PRO A 40 -0.94 18.88 -6.09
C PRO A 40 0.42 19.32 -5.55
N ARG A 41 0.98 20.47 -5.99
CA ARG A 41 2.25 20.99 -5.45
C ARG A 41 2.11 21.55 -4.04
N SER A 42 0.87 21.88 -3.65
CA SER A 42 0.56 22.41 -2.33
C SER A 42 0.64 21.38 -1.19
N PHE A 43 0.78 20.08 -1.50
CA PHE A 43 0.84 19.00 -0.52
C PHE A 43 2.13 18.18 -0.68
N LEU A 44 3.18 18.54 0.06
CA LEU A 44 4.40 17.74 0.23
C LEU A 44 4.95 17.14 -1.08
N HIS A 45 4.95 17.93 -2.16
CA HIS A 45 5.18 17.43 -3.52
C HIS A 45 6.52 16.68 -3.67
N GLU A 46 7.58 17.16 -3.02
CA GLU A 46 8.91 16.51 -3.06
C GLU A 46 8.93 15.17 -2.32
N ARG A 47 8.02 14.94 -1.37
CA ARG A 47 7.95 13.76 -0.51
C ARG A 47 6.81 12.80 -0.85
N LEU A 48 5.82 13.22 -1.63
CA LEU A 48 4.65 12.40 -2.01
C LEU A 48 4.41 12.30 -3.53
N ALA A 49 4.73 13.33 -4.32
CA ALA A 49 4.32 13.39 -5.73
C ALA A 49 5.30 12.71 -6.71
N ASP A 50 6.56 12.48 -6.32
CA ASP A 50 7.53 11.74 -7.13
C ASP A 50 7.64 10.28 -6.64
N SER A 51 6.54 9.54 -6.69
CA SER A 51 6.48 8.11 -6.28
C SER A 51 7.54 7.25 -6.98
N LYS A 52 7.98 7.66 -8.18
CA LYS A 52 9.05 7.01 -8.95
C LYS A 52 10.45 7.23 -8.37
N LYS A 53 10.71 8.35 -7.68
CA LYS A 53 11.94 8.55 -6.90
C LYS A 53 11.83 7.98 -5.49
N LEU A 54 10.64 8.05 -4.87
CA LEU A 54 10.36 7.57 -3.50
C LEU A 54 10.37 6.04 -3.38
N VAL A 55 9.97 5.33 -4.45
CA VAL A 55 10.00 3.85 -4.55
C VAL A 55 11.03 3.43 -5.61
N SER A 56 12.17 4.12 -5.65
CA SER A 56 13.37 3.53 -6.26
C SER A 56 14.00 2.55 -5.25
N HIS A 57 14.74 1.55 -5.72
CA HIS A 57 15.54 0.65 -4.86
C HIS A 57 16.47 1.41 -3.88
N GLN A 58 16.69 2.70 -4.11
CA GLN A 58 17.53 3.58 -3.29
C GLN A 58 16.79 4.18 -2.09
N HIS A 59 15.45 4.21 -2.08
CA HIS A 59 14.62 4.95 -1.11
C HIS A 59 13.69 4.06 -0.26
N VAL A 60 13.94 2.74 -0.23
CA VAL A 60 13.17 1.73 0.56
C VAL A 60 12.97 2.14 2.02
N VAL A 61 13.92 2.86 2.61
CA VAL A 61 13.84 3.39 3.98
C VAL A 61 12.67 4.35 4.19
N LEU A 62 12.40 5.24 3.24
CA LEU A 62 11.30 6.20 3.36
C LEU A 62 9.95 5.52 3.15
N GLY A 63 9.85 4.62 2.16
CA GLY A 63 8.65 3.82 1.94
C GLY A 63 8.31 2.94 3.15
N GLU A 64 9.33 2.33 3.77
CA GLU A 64 9.16 1.58 5.02
C GLU A 64 8.70 2.48 6.17
N ALA A 65 9.28 3.67 6.32
CA ALA A 65 8.88 4.60 7.37
C ALA A 65 7.40 4.99 7.25
N TRP A 66 6.94 5.34 6.04
CA TRP A 66 5.53 5.61 5.75
C TRP A 66 4.64 4.40 6.04
N ALA A 67 5.02 3.21 5.55
CA ALA A 67 4.25 1.99 5.77
C ALA A 67 4.10 1.67 7.27
N ARG A 68 5.16 1.84 8.06
CA ARG A 68 5.13 1.64 9.52
C ARG A 68 4.29 2.69 10.23
N THR A 69 4.37 3.95 9.82
CA THR A 69 3.56 5.00 10.42
C THR A 69 2.07 4.79 10.12
N LEU A 70 1.73 4.45 8.87
CA LEU A 70 0.34 4.22 8.44
C LEU A 70 -0.24 2.88 8.96
N GLY A 71 0.56 1.81 8.96
CA GLY A 71 0.14 0.49 9.45
C GLY A 71 0.12 0.35 10.99
N GLY A 72 0.65 1.36 11.69
CA GLY A 72 0.79 1.40 13.13
C GLY A 72 1.93 0.52 13.67
N ALA A 73 1.92 0.28 14.98
CA ALA A 73 2.95 -0.50 15.66
C ALA A 73 3.03 -1.95 15.14
N ALA A 74 4.03 -2.21 14.30
CA ALA A 74 4.45 -3.53 13.84
C ALA A 74 5.80 -3.91 14.45
N ARG A 75 6.01 -5.22 14.65
CA ARG A 75 7.19 -5.76 15.35
C ARG A 75 8.34 -6.02 14.38
N ASP A 76 7.99 -6.43 13.18
CA ASP A 76 8.87 -6.87 12.12
C ASP A 76 8.14 -6.66 10.76
N PRO A 77 8.86 -6.76 9.62
CA PRO A 77 8.26 -6.56 8.31
C PRO A 77 7.08 -7.49 7.99
N ASP A 78 7.14 -8.76 8.39
CA ASP A 78 6.05 -9.71 8.17
C ASP A 78 4.78 -9.31 8.92
N HIS A 79 4.90 -8.93 10.21
CA HIS A 79 3.79 -8.40 10.98
C HIS A 79 3.18 -7.14 10.34
N LEU A 80 4.00 -6.26 9.76
CA LEU A 80 3.50 -5.08 9.04
C LEU A 80 2.71 -5.48 7.79
N VAL A 81 3.28 -6.34 6.94
CA VAL A 81 2.61 -6.83 5.72
C VAL A 81 1.28 -7.50 6.07
N ARG A 82 1.25 -8.38 7.08
CA ARG A 82 0.01 -9.04 7.53
C ARG A 82 -1.07 -8.06 7.99
N ARG A 83 -0.69 -6.97 8.65
CA ARG A 83 -1.63 -5.93 9.12
C ARG A 83 -2.20 -5.11 7.96
N LEU A 84 -1.37 -4.83 6.95
CA LEU A 84 -1.77 -4.04 5.79
C LEU A 84 -2.51 -4.86 4.75
N THR A 85 -2.30 -6.17 4.69
CA THR A 85 -2.91 -7.01 3.66
C THR A 85 -4.41 -7.19 3.92
N LEU A 86 -5.21 -7.01 2.87
CA LEU A 86 -6.66 -7.16 2.91
C LEU A 86 -7.06 -8.64 3.06
N GLU A 87 -6.37 -9.52 2.33
CA GLU A 87 -6.63 -10.95 2.37
C GLU A 87 -5.98 -11.61 3.61
N PRO A 88 -6.66 -12.58 4.24
CA PRO A 88 -6.04 -13.36 5.30
C PRO A 88 -4.87 -14.18 4.75
N MET A 89 -3.84 -14.37 5.58
CA MET A 89 -2.61 -15.02 5.16
C MET A 89 -2.82 -16.46 4.69
N GLU A 90 -3.78 -17.14 5.29
CA GLU A 90 -4.20 -18.49 4.92
C GLU A 90 -4.69 -18.53 3.46
N ALA A 91 -5.42 -17.51 3.02
CA ALA A 91 -5.92 -17.43 1.64
C ALA A 91 -4.78 -17.18 0.64
N LEU A 92 -3.80 -16.34 1.00
CA LEU A 92 -2.62 -16.05 0.16
C LEU A 92 -1.70 -17.27 0.03
N GLN A 93 -1.61 -18.09 1.07
CA GLN A 93 -0.74 -19.26 1.13
C GLN A 93 -1.41 -20.55 0.65
N ALA A 94 -2.74 -20.61 0.56
CA ALA A 94 -3.52 -21.82 0.29
C ALA A 94 -3.07 -22.60 -0.97
N ARG A 95 -2.47 -21.92 -1.96
CA ARG A 95 -2.05 -22.50 -3.24
C ARG A 95 -0.54 -22.56 -3.41
N CYS A 96 0.24 -22.19 -2.40
CA CYS A 96 1.69 -22.26 -2.44
C CYS A 96 2.16 -23.72 -2.37
N PRO A 97 2.95 -24.21 -3.35
CA PRO A 97 3.60 -25.50 -3.22
C PRO A 97 4.52 -25.50 -1.98
N PRO A 98 4.53 -26.57 -1.15
CA PRO A 98 5.34 -26.60 0.07
C PRO A 98 6.83 -26.27 -0.17
N ALA A 99 7.39 -26.73 -1.28
CA ALA A 99 8.78 -26.46 -1.65
C ALA A 99 9.07 -24.99 -2.03
N ALA A 100 8.05 -24.23 -2.45
CA ALA A 100 8.18 -22.82 -2.84
C ALA A 100 7.71 -21.85 -1.75
N LEU A 101 7.02 -22.33 -0.71
CA LEU A 101 6.51 -21.50 0.39
C LEU A 101 7.61 -20.63 1.03
N PRO A 102 8.82 -21.15 1.35
CA PRO A 102 9.87 -20.33 1.96
C PRO A 102 10.38 -19.20 1.05
N GLN A 103 10.31 -19.37 -0.28
CA GLN A 103 10.77 -18.35 -1.22
C GLN A 103 9.91 -17.07 -1.15
N CYS A 104 8.62 -17.21 -0.84
CA CYS A 104 7.69 -16.08 -0.80
C CYS A 104 7.41 -15.59 0.63
N TRP A 105 7.53 -16.48 1.63
CA TRP A 105 7.01 -16.23 2.98
C TRP A 105 8.05 -16.46 4.09
N SER A 106 9.30 -16.79 3.77
CA SER A 106 10.34 -16.81 4.80
C SER A 106 10.58 -15.39 5.32
N THR A 107 10.77 -15.29 6.63
CA THR A 107 11.15 -14.06 7.33
C THR A 107 12.64 -14.03 7.67
N ASP A 108 13.41 -15.01 7.18
CA ASP A 108 14.82 -15.18 7.52
C ASP A 108 15.64 -13.98 7.05
N GLY A 109 16.17 -13.21 8.01
CA GLY A 109 16.99 -12.03 7.75
C GLY A 109 16.21 -10.74 7.49
N GLU A 110 14.89 -10.80 7.45
CA GLU A 110 14.01 -9.64 7.29
C GLU A 110 14.07 -8.76 8.54
N ARG A 111 14.28 -7.46 8.34
CA ARG A 111 14.34 -6.47 9.40
C ARG A 111 13.98 -5.11 8.86
N PHE A 112 13.36 -4.31 9.72
CA PHE A 112 13.19 -2.89 9.45
C PHE A 112 14.55 -2.21 9.23
N ARG A 113 14.62 -1.37 8.20
CA ARG A 113 15.79 -0.60 7.80
C ARG A 113 15.59 0.89 8.07
N ALA A 114 14.36 1.34 8.29
CA ALA A 114 14.08 2.75 8.56
C ALA A 114 14.58 3.14 9.96
N SER A 115 15.33 4.25 10.00
CA SER A 115 15.78 4.86 11.25
C SER A 115 14.64 5.56 11.98
N ASP A 116 14.82 5.81 13.28
CA ASP A 116 13.86 6.58 14.07
C ASP A 116 13.66 8.00 13.53
N VAL A 117 14.70 8.58 12.90
CA VAL A 117 14.61 9.87 12.21
C VAL A 117 13.64 9.80 11.03
N ALA A 118 13.73 8.75 10.19
CA ALA A 118 12.81 8.58 9.07
C ALA A 118 11.36 8.36 9.52
N LEU A 119 11.17 7.63 10.63
CA LEU A 119 9.85 7.46 11.25
C LEU A 119 9.30 8.77 11.82
N GLY A 120 10.15 9.56 12.49
CA GLY A 120 9.80 10.90 12.96
C GLY A 120 9.32 11.79 11.82
N GLN A 121 10.08 11.83 10.72
CA GLN A 121 9.69 12.60 9.54
C GLN A 121 8.35 12.16 8.95
N ALA A 122 8.09 10.85 8.84
CA ALA A 122 6.82 10.34 8.32
C ALA A 122 5.63 10.69 9.24
N ARG A 123 5.85 10.79 10.56
CA ARG A 123 4.81 11.24 11.51
C ARG A 123 4.54 12.73 11.38
N GLU A 124 5.59 13.54 11.34
CA GLU A 124 5.48 15.00 11.11
C GLU A 124 4.76 15.29 9.79
N ASP A 125 5.03 14.49 8.74
CA ASP A 125 4.35 14.63 7.45
C ASP A 125 2.84 14.33 7.57
N LEU A 126 2.44 13.30 8.32
CA LEU A 126 1.02 13.02 8.59
C LEU A 126 0.34 14.10 9.43
N GLU A 127 1.02 14.60 10.46
CA GLU A 127 0.53 15.71 11.28
C GLU A 127 0.31 16.95 10.42
N HIS A 128 1.28 17.27 9.55
CA HIS A 128 1.18 18.39 8.63
C HIS A 128 0.05 18.21 7.60
N LEU A 129 -0.18 17.00 7.09
CA LEU A 129 -1.37 16.72 6.27
C LEU A 129 -2.65 17.00 7.05
N GLY A 130 -2.72 16.61 8.32
CA GLY A 130 -3.82 16.90 9.23
C GLY A 130 -4.08 18.41 9.39
N GLU A 131 -3.03 19.21 9.59
CA GLU A 131 -3.11 20.68 9.65
C GLU A 131 -3.64 21.28 8.33
N LEU A 132 -3.29 20.68 7.19
CA LEU A 132 -3.80 21.07 5.88
C LEU A 132 -5.24 20.59 5.62
N GLY A 133 -5.81 19.83 6.56
CA GLY A 133 -7.18 19.33 6.54
C GLY A 133 -7.33 17.99 5.81
N VAL A 134 -6.28 17.16 5.80
CA VAL A 134 -6.26 15.79 5.26
C VAL A 134 -5.87 14.83 6.36
N ASP A 135 -6.82 14.02 6.81
CA ASP A 135 -6.60 13.00 7.83
C ASP A 135 -6.60 11.60 7.20
N VAL A 136 -5.48 10.89 7.29
CA VAL A 136 -5.35 9.53 6.73
C VAL A 136 -5.90 8.53 7.72
N VAL A 137 -7.02 7.91 7.37
CA VAL A 137 -7.81 7.08 8.29
C VAL A 137 -7.73 5.59 8.00
N TRP A 138 -7.31 5.21 6.79
CA TRP A 138 -7.30 3.81 6.40
C TRP A 138 -6.20 3.51 5.37
N VAL A 139 -5.57 2.34 5.51
CA VAL A 139 -4.60 1.82 4.56
C VAL A 139 -4.71 0.31 4.46
N ARG A 140 -4.78 -0.23 3.25
CA ARG A 140 -4.63 -1.67 2.99
C ARG A 140 -3.90 -1.91 1.68
N CYS A 141 -3.40 -3.12 1.50
CA CYS A 141 -2.92 -3.62 0.22
C CYS A 141 -3.55 -4.96 -0.12
N SER A 142 -3.58 -5.30 -1.40
CA SER A 142 -3.93 -6.61 -1.92
C SER A 142 -2.70 -7.20 -2.61
N ILE A 143 -2.45 -8.49 -2.37
CA ILE A 143 -1.28 -9.20 -2.90
C ILE A 143 -1.73 -10.29 -3.86
N THR A 144 -1.34 -10.17 -5.13
CA THR A 144 -1.55 -11.19 -6.15
C THR A 144 -0.22 -11.86 -6.51
N CYS A 145 -0.06 -13.13 -6.14
CA CYS A 145 1.18 -13.87 -6.39
C CYS A 145 1.38 -14.23 -7.87
N VAL A 146 2.63 -14.53 -8.24
CA VAL A 146 3.04 -14.88 -9.61
C VAL A 146 2.24 -16.06 -10.19
N LEU A 147 1.94 -17.07 -9.37
CA LEU A 147 1.14 -18.22 -9.82
C LEU A 147 -0.24 -17.76 -10.31
N ARG A 148 -0.92 -16.90 -9.54
CA ARG A 148 -2.25 -16.38 -9.89
C ARG A 148 -2.21 -15.50 -11.14
N MET A 149 -1.18 -14.66 -11.27
CA MET A 149 -0.97 -13.86 -12.48
C MET A 149 -0.73 -14.74 -13.71
N ASN A 150 0.04 -15.82 -13.57
CA ASN A 150 0.29 -16.76 -14.65
C ASN A 150 -0.97 -17.53 -15.04
N GLU A 151 -1.75 -18.01 -14.08
CA GLU A 151 -3.03 -18.68 -14.35
C GLU A 151 -4.01 -17.77 -15.09
N ALA A 152 -4.15 -16.52 -14.63
CA ALA A 152 -4.96 -15.52 -15.28
C ALA A 152 -4.51 -15.29 -16.73
N ARG A 153 -3.20 -15.15 -16.96
CA ARG A 153 -2.62 -15.04 -18.30
C ARG A 153 -2.95 -16.24 -19.18
N HIS A 154 -2.86 -17.47 -18.66
CA HIS A 154 -3.22 -18.68 -19.40
C HIS A 154 -4.72 -18.74 -19.72
N ALA A 155 -5.57 -18.16 -18.87
CA ALA A 155 -6.99 -18.00 -19.10
C ALA A 155 -7.36 -16.81 -20.01
N GLY A 156 -6.37 -16.09 -20.57
CA GLY A 156 -6.60 -14.93 -21.43
C GLY A 156 -6.96 -13.64 -20.67
N VAL A 157 -6.80 -13.62 -19.34
CA VAL A 157 -7.02 -12.44 -18.51
C VAL A 157 -5.74 -11.63 -18.44
N GLY A 158 -5.83 -10.33 -18.74
CA GLY A 158 -4.69 -9.42 -18.76
C GLY A 158 -4.23 -9.01 -17.36
N ARG A 159 -3.03 -8.43 -17.29
CA ARG A 159 -2.53 -7.83 -16.03
C ARG A 159 -3.44 -6.69 -15.57
N LEU A 160 -3.86 -5.81 -16.49
CA LEU A 160 -4.75 -4.69 -16.19
C LEU A 160 -6.05 -5.17 -15.53
N ASP A 161 -6.60 -6.30 -15.93
CA ASP A 161 -7.80 -6.88 -15.30
C ASP A 161 -7.54 -7.30 -13.84
N LEU A 162 -6.34 -7.84 -13.55
CA LEU A 162 -5.96 -8.20 -12.18
C LEU A 162 -5.71 -6.96 -11.32
N ASP A 163 -5.09 -5.93 -11.89
CA ASP A 163 -4.87 -4.64 -11.25
C ASP A 163 -6.23 -4.05 -10.85
N LEU A 164 -7.15 -3.90 -11.82
CA LEU A 164 -8.49 -3.34 -11.60
C LEU A 164 -9.32 -4.14 -10.59
N ARG A 165 -9.26 -5.48 -10.60
CA ARG A 165 -9.96 -6.31 -9.60
C ARG A 165 -9.42 -6.09 -8.19
N SER A 166 -8.10 -5.95 -8.06
CA SER A 166 -7.45 -5.68 -6.77
C SER A 166 -7.81 -4.27 -6.27
N MET A 167 -7.81 -3.29 -7.17
CA MET A 167 -8.25 -1.92 -6.89
C MET A 167 -9.73 -1.87 -6.46
N GLU A 168 -10.60 -2.60 -7.16
CA GLU A 168 -12.03 -2.70 -6.82
C GLU A 168 -12.23 -3.31 -5.43
N ALA A 169 -11.54 -4.42 -5.12
CA ALA A 169 -11.63 -5.06 -3.80
C ALA A 169 -11.21 -4.10 -2.68
N LEU A 170 -10.12 -3.35 -2.87
CA LEU A 170 -9.66 -2.34 -1.92
C LEU A 170 -10.65 -1.17 -1.80
N LEU A 171 -11.24 -0.72 -2.90
CA LEU A 171 -12.24 0.36 -2.88
C LEU A 171 -13.51 -0.06 -2.14
N VAL A 172 -13.97 -1.30 -2.34
CA VAL A 172 -15.11 -1.86 -1.60
C VAL A 172 -14.80 -1.92 -0.10
N ALA A 173 -13.63 -2.44 0.28
CA ALA A 173 -13.22 -2.50 1.68
C ALA A 173 -13.08 -1.11 2.32
N ALA A 174 -12.56 -0.12 1.60
CA ALA A 174 -12.48 1.25 2.07
C ALA A 174 -13.88 1.88 2.25
N ARG A 175 -14.84 1.56 1.38
CA ARG A 175 -16.23 2.00 1.50
C ARG A 175 -16.92 1.37 2.71
N GLU A 176 -16.69 0.09 2.96
CA GLU A 176 -17.22 -0.62 4.13
C GLU A 176 -16.70 0.02 5.41
N TYR A 177 -15.38 0.23 5.50
CA TYR A 177 -14.76 0.98 6.61
C TYR A 177 -15.41 2.36 6.81
N ALA A 178 -15.63 3.11 5.73
CA ALA A 178 -16.21 4.44 5.81
C ALA A 178 -17.68 4.45 6.29
N GLY A 179 -18.40 3.32 6.19
CA GLY A 179 -19.79 3.18 6.65
C GLY A 179 -19.94 2.55 8.04
N GLU A 180 -18.86 2.01 8.61
CA GLU A 180 -18.81 1.47 9.98
C GLU A 180 -18.51 2.53 11.05
N GLU A 181 -18.01 3.70 10.65
CA GLU A 181 -17.84 4.91 11.49
C GLU A 181 -19.11 5.78 11.55
#